data_AF-A0AAV4LZP3-F1
#
_entry.id   AF-A0AAV4LZP3-F1
#
_cell.length_a   1.000
_cell.length_b   1.000
_cell.length_c   1.000
_cell.angle_alpha   90.00
_cell.angle_beta   90.00
_cell.angle_gamma   90.00
#
_symmetry.space_group_name_H-M   'P 1'
#
loop_
_entity.id
_entity.type
_entity.pdbx_description
1 polymer ?
#
loop_
_entity_poly.entity_id
_entity_poly.type
_entity_poly.pdbx_seq_one_letter_code
_entity_poly.pdbx_strand_id
1 'polypeptide(L)'
;MALVRNLLYICVWHAALRFTSAAAPGAGLSKSEDAKPTAENITHNGPATGHLSIPFEVADYLPAEPESGEGSNVCRRTLNETYQASVQAILALYDCNIHYIGNVKLTLLEGRIFDKPSNNTSELAAPDKKGAIPIGCVSAKLAAHCPTYLSYADCVFKVHVASRNKNKNVKIPVFPLRELKFDARFMDYLERFSDSLSPLLDETLLQLCRFVITACSSLHPEFEDTVHFKEQHICSVLDVLTPLKGFDSLYDPSLPEEERLHLKETERQLYGNQFYVSVAGLVYSPLGAPYDIPMNIDTDIKKYSRGLCEKRCEYLKTVKELTSDWSKLSAEGYKRQVMICAKLLVTCEACDACAGFGIDVQDATLTLLKNP
;
A
#
# COMPACT_ATOMS: atom_id res chain seq x y z
N MET A 1 22.09 -11.07 18.99
CA MET A 1 22.02 -9.58 18.94
C MET A 1 21.12 -9.01 17.84
N ALA A 2 20.42 -9.83 17.03
CA ALA A 2 19.48 -9.35 16.00
C ALA A 2 18.05 -9.08 16.51
N LEU A 3 17.62 -9.72 17.61
CA LEU A 3 16.25 -9.60 18.14
C LEU A 3 15.93 -8.23 18.78
N VAL A 4 16.94 -7.50 19.26
CA VAL A 4 16.74 -6.20 19.95
C VAL A 4 16.53 -5.05 18.94
N ARG A 5 16.94 -5.22 17.68
CA ARG A 5 16.76 -4.20 16.63
C ARG A 5 15.33 -4.13 16.09
N ASN A 6 14.58 -5.24 16.07
CA ASN A 6 13.19 -5.25 15.57
C ASN A 6 12.18 -4.64 16.57
N LEU A 7 12.42 -4.78 17.88
CA LEU A 7 11.61 -4.10 18.91
C LEU A 7 11.82 -2.58 18.91
N LEU A 8 13.03 -2.11 18.61
CA LEU A 8 13.34 -0.69 18.49
C LEU A 8 12.59 0.00 17.33
N TYR A 9 12.30 -0.70 16.24
CA TYR A 9 11.50 -0.12 15.15
C TYR A 9 10.03 0.08 15.53
N ILE A 10 9.48 -0.75 16.41
CA ILE A 10 8.10 -0.57 16.92
C ILE A 10 8.07 0.56 17.97
N CYS A 11 9.09 0.68 18.82
CA CYS A 11 9.15 1.74 19.84
C CYS A 11 9.50 3.13 19.28
N VAL A 12 10.30 3.24 18.21
CA VAL A 12 10.68 4.54 17.60
C VAL A 12 9.47 5.22 16.93
N TRP A 13 8.46 4.46 16.50
CA TRP A 13 7.22 5.01 15.95
C TRP A 13 6.34 5.71 16.99
N HIS A 14 6.36 5.27 18.26
CA HIS A 14 5.66 5.96 19.35
C HIS A 14 6.36 7.23 19.84
N ALA A 15 7.69 7.32 19.71
CA ALA A 15 8.44 8.51 20.15
C ALA A 15 8.39 9.69 19.17
N ALA A 16 8.26 9.43 17.87
CA ALA A 16 8.26 10.47 16.82
C ALA A 16 6.97 11.31 16.77
N LEU A 17 5.86 10.84 17.35
CA LEU A 17 4.58 11.55 17.40
C LEU A 17 4.34 12.33 18.71
N ARG A 18 5.26 12.28 19.69
CA ARG A 18 5.10 12.96 21.00
C ARG A 18 5.89 14.27 21.16
N PHE A 19 6.58 14.75 20.13
CA PHE A 19 7.39 15.97 20.20
C PHE A 19 6.92 17.10 19.28
N THR A 20 5.65 17.52 19.39
CA THR A 20 5.22 18.87 18.97
C THR A 20 4.04 19.36 19.81
N SER A 21 4.26 19.64 21.10
CA SER A 21 3.49 20.66 21.83
C SER A 21 4.19 21.01 23.14
N ALA A 22 5.17 21.90 23.07
CA ALA A 22 5.69 22.58 24.24
C ALA A 22 4.92 23.89 24.43
N ALA A 23 4.06 23.94 25.45
CA ALA A 23 3.68 25.17 26.13
C ALA A 23 3.37 24.84 27.59
N ALA A 24 4.23 25.34 28.49
CA ALA A 24 4.05 25.31 29.95
C ALA A 24 3.36 26.62 30.41
N PRO A 25 3.12 26.84 31.72
CA PRO A 25 2.31 26.05 32.65
C PRO A 25 1.21 26.91 33.33
N GLY A 26 0.12 26.31 33.80
CA GLY A 26 -0.89 27.04 34.56
C GLY A 26 -1.97 26.14 35.19
N ALA A 27 -1.73 25.75 36.44
CA ALA A 27 -2.66 25.44 37.52
C ALA A 27 -4.05 24.81 37.22
N GLY A 28 -4.23 23.58 37.73
CA GLY A 28 -5.27 23.35 38.73
C GLY A 28 -6.51 22.56 38.30
N LEU A 29 -6.68 21.43 39.01
CA LEU A 29 -7.91 20.73 39.36
C LEU A 29 -8.35 19.53 38.50
N SER A 30 -8.30 18.41 39.21
CA SER A 30 -8.68 17.04 38.93
C SER A 30 -10.09 16.85 38.38
N LYS A 31 -10.21 15.95 37.39
CA LYS A 31 -11.31 14.98 37.29
C LYS A 31 -10.92 13.83 36.34
N SER A 32 -10.72 12.65 36.95
CA SER A 32 -10.96 11.29 36.44
C SER A 32 -11.07 11.13 34.91
N GLU A 33 -9.97 10.72 34.27
CA GLU A 33 -9.99 10.10 32.94
C GLU A 33 -9.81 8.58 33.09
N ASP A 34 -10.76 7.83 32.54
CA ASP A 34 -10.64 6.40 32.28
C ASP A 34 -9.41 6.15 31.41
N ALA A 35 -8.49 5.35 31.95
CA ALA A 35 -7.23 5.04 31.31
C ALA A 35 -7.46 4.22 30.03
N LYS A 36 -7.27 4.87 28.87
CA LYS A 36 -7.00 4.18 27.60
C LYS A 36 -5.76 3.29 27.79
N PRO A 37 -5.82 1.97 27.54
CA PRO A 37 -4.62 1.15 27.57
C PRO A 37 -3.68 1.58 26.44
N THR A 38 -2.54 2.15 26.83
CA THR A 38 -1.39 2.36 25.95
C THR A 38 -0.60 1.06 25.83
N ALA A 39 0.05 0.86 24.68
CA ALA A 39 0.78 -0.36 24.30
C ALA A 39 1.93 -0.78 25.25
N GLU A 40 2.15 -0.07 26.35
CA GLU A 40 3.23 -0.34 27.31
C GLU A 40 2.84 -1.33 28.43
N ASN A 41 1.56 -1.67 28.62
CA ASN A 41 1.12 -2.53 29.74
C ASN A 41 0.70 -3.96 29.37
N ILE A 42 1.05 -4.46 28.17
CA ILE A 42 0.79 -5.86 27.78
C ILE A 42 2.12 -6.60 27.57
N THR A 43 2.92 -6.73 28.64
CA THR A 43 3.91 -7.81 28.71
C THR A 43 3.86 -8.41 30.11
N HIS A 44 3.89 -9.74 30.15
CA HIS A 44 3.70 -10.60 31.34
C HIS A 44 2.25 -10.84 31.76
N ASN A 45 1.56 -11.70 31.00
CA ASN A 45 0.87 -12.88 31.52
C ASN A 45 0.19 -13.64 30.37
N GLY A 46 0.94 -14.54 29.71
CA GLY A 46 0.39 -15.55 28.81
C GLY A 46 0.91 -16.92 29.22
N PRO A 47 0.05 -17.90 29.56
CA PRO A 47 0.48 -19.28 29.79
C PRO A 47 1.05 -19.86 28.50
N ALA A 48 1.98 -20.82 28.64
CA ALA A 48 2.76 -21.43 27.57
C ALA A 48 1.93 -21.76 26.30
N THR A 49 2.06 -20.93 25.27
CA THR A 49 1.53 -21.16 23.93
C THR A 49 2.43 -22.17 23.20
N GLY A 50 2.24 -23.45 23.46
CA GLY A 50 2.87 -24.51 22.67
C GLY A 50 2.49 -24.42 21.18
N HIS A 51 3.48 -24.43 20.28
CA HIS A 51 3.41 -24.73 18.84
C HIS A 51 2.30 -24.09 17.96
N LEU A 52 1.66 -22.99 18.35
CA LEU A 52 0.70 -22.29 17.50
C LEU A 52 1.42 -21.24 16.65
N SER A 53 1.55 -21.51 15.35
CA SER A 53 1.99 -20.54 14.35
C SER A 53 0.77 -19.89 13.72
N ILE A 54 0.85 -18.61 13.36
CA ILE A 54 -0.21 -17.94 12.60
C ILE A 54 0.32 -17.75 11.18
N PRO A 55 -0.09 -18.58 10.21
CA PRO A 55 0.44 -18.50 8.87
C PRO A 55 0.03 -17.16 8.24
N PHE A 56 0.99 -16.48 7.62
CA PHE A 56 0.68 -15.39 6.71
C PHE A 56 0.49 -15.98 5.32
N GLU A 57 -0.77 -16.19 4.92
CA GLU A 57 -1.13 -16.93 3.72
C GLU A 57 -0.56 -16.27 2.47
N VAL A 58 -0.39 -14.95 2.52
CA VAL A 58 0.09 -14.12 1.42
C VAL A 58 1.59 -14.26 1.19
N ALA A 59 2.37 -14.69 2.19
CA ALA A 59 3.84 -14.76 2.10
C ALA A 59 4.32 -15.61 0.91
N ASP A 60 3.66 -16.75 0.70
CA ASP A 60 4.00 -17.73 -0.34
C ASP A 60 3.65 -17.23 -1.75
N TYR A 61 2.85 -16.17 -1.86
CA TYR A 61 2.35 -15.62 -3.11
C TYR A 61 3.13 -14.40 -3.59
N LEU A 62 4.07 -13.90 -2.79
CA LEU A 62 4.84 -12.71 -3.14
C LEU A 62 5.90 -13.06 -4.18
N PRO A 63 5.94 -12.34 -5.32
CA PRO A 63 6.97 -12.53 -6.33
C PRO A 63 8.37 -12.41 -5.74
N ALA A 64 9.33 -13.11 -6.34
CA ALA A 64 10.73 -13.04 -5.92
C ALA A 64 11.25 -11.59 -5.87
N GLU A 65 11.94 -11.26 -4.78
CA GLU A 65 12.71 -10.01 -4.68
C GLU A 65 13.94 -10.06 -5.60
N PRO A 66 14.40 -8.89 -6.12
CA PRO A 66 15.66 -8.80 -6.85
C PRO A 66 16.82 -9.38 -6.03
N GLU A 67 17.74 -10.09 -6.70
CA GLU A 67 18.97 -10.53 -6.06
C GLU A 67 19.81 -9.30 -5.68
N SER A 68 19.84 -8.97 -4.39
CA SER A 68 20.89 -8.16 -3.80
C SER A 68 21.98 -9.13 -3.32
N GLY A 69 23.26 -8.72 -3.35
CA GLY A 69 24.41 -9.58 -3.01
C GLY A 69 24.37 -10.26 -1.63
N GLU A 70 23.38 -9.95 -0.78
CA GLU A 70 23.06 -10.63 0.48
C GLU A 70 21.83 -11.58 0.38
N GLY A 71 21.72 -12.31 -0.73
CA GLY A 71 20.75 -13.39 -0.93
C GLY A 71 19.32 -12.91 -1.25
N SER A 72 18.58 -13.71 -2.02
CA SER A 72 17.21 -13.38 -2.42
C SER A 72 16.25 -13.32 -1.23
N ASN A 73 15.18 -12.53 -1.35
CA ASN A 73 14.04 -12.49 -0.42
C ASN A 73 14.34 -11.97 0.99
N VAL A 74 15.10 -10.87 1.12
CA VAL A 74 15.45 -10.28 2.43
C VAL A 74 14.21 -9.76 3.15
N CYS A 75 13.32 -9.06 2.44
CA CYS A 75 12.12 -8.48 3.04
C CYS A 75 11.04 -9.54 3.33
N ARG A 76 10.94 -10.58 2.49
CA ARG A 76 9.99 -11.68 2.65
C ARG A 76 10.34 -12.60 3.82
N ARG A 77 11.63 -12.77 4.14
CA ARG A 77 12.09 -13.65 5.22
C ARG A 77 11.47 -13.35 6.59
N THR A 78 11.22 -12.07 6.89
CA THR A 78 10.67 -11.67 8.20
C THR A 78 9.15 -11.54 8.22
N LEU A 79 8.47 -11.67 7.08
CA LEU A 79 7.03 -11.40 6.96
C LEU A 79 6.17 -12.26 7.87
N ASN A 80 6.45 -13.56 7.94
CA ASN A 80 5.70 -14.47 8.81
C ASN A 80 5.85 -14.09 10.29
N GLU A 81 7.06 -13.72 10.70
CA GLU A 81 7.35 -13.29 12.07
C GLU A 81 6.66 -11.94 12.37
N THR A 82 6.73 -10.98 11.45
CA THR A 82 6.06 -9.67 11.55
C THR A 82 4.55 -9.85 11.65
N TYR A 83 3.95 -10.66 10.77
CA TYR A 83 2.52 -10.91 10.78
C TYR A 83 2.07 -11.55 12.08
N GLN A 84 2.78 -12.59 12.54
CA GLN A 84 2.46 -13.25 13.80
C GLN A 84 2.55 -12.28 14.98
N ALA A 85 3.58 -11.44 15.03
CA ALA A 85 3.70 -10.40 16.06
C ALA A 85 2.56 -9.38 15.99
N SER A 86 2.19 -8.92 14.79
CA SER A 86 1.07 -7.99 14.58
C SER A 86 -0.25 -8.58 15.02
N VAL A 87 -0.53 -9.85 14.70
CA VAL A 87 -1.76 -10.52 15.16
C VAL A 87 -1.77 -10.59 16.69
N GLN A 88 -0.68 -11.07 17.31
CA GLN A 88 -0.59 -11.19 18.76
C GLN A 88 -0.81 -9.85 19.49
N ALA A 89 -0.30 -8.76 18.94
CA ALA A 89 -0.46 -7.42 19.51
C ALA A 89 -1.91 -6.93 19.52
N ILE A 90 -2.74 -7.36 18.55
CA ILE A 90 -4.09 -6.84 18.38
C ILE A 90 -5.19 -7.83 18.76
N LEU A 91 -4.87 -9.07 19.09
CA LEU A 91 -5.85 -10.10 19.49
C LEU A 91 -6.85 -9.61 20.55
N ALA A 92 -6.34 -8.93 21.58
CA ALA A 92 -7.15 -8.42 22.68
C ALA A 92 -8.10 -7.29 22.24
N LEU A 93 -7.74 -6.50 21.22
CA LEU A 93 -8.57 -5.41 20.69
C LEU A 93 -9.81 -5.92 19.96
N TYR A 94 -9.80 -7.18 19.50
CA TYR A 94 -10.91 -7.79 18.76
C TYR A 94 -11.52 -9.00 19.48
N ASP A 95 -11.37 -9.10 20.81
CA ASP A 95 -11.90 -10.20 21.63
C ASP A 95 -11.58 -11.61 21.06
N CYS A 96 -10.38 -11.76 20.46
CA CYS A 96 -9.98 -12.99 19.81
C CYS A 96 -9.06 -13.83 20.69
N ASN A 97 -9.39 -15.12 20.81
CA ASN A 97 -8.47 -16.12 21.36
C ASN A 97 -7.63 -16.75 20.24
N ILE A 98 -6.30 -16.74 20.40
CA ILE A 98 -5.33 -17.29 19.44
C ILE A 98 -5.63 -18.73 19.02
N HIS A 99 -6.23 -19.55 19.88
CA HIS A 99 -6.58 -20.94 19.58
C HIS A 99 -7.60 -21.09 18.44
N TYR A 100 -8.40 -20.06 18.16
CA TYR A 100 -9.33 -20.07 17.02
C TYR A 100 -8.61 -19.87 15.68
N ILE A 101 -7.50 -19.13 15.66
CA ILE A 101 -6.82 -18.71 14.43
C ILE A 101 -5.45 -19.35 14.21
N GLY A 102 -4.84 -19.91 15.25
CA GLY A 102 -3.57 -20.61 15.15
C GLY A 102 -3.68 -21.77 14.18
N ASN A 103 -2.74 -21.81 13.24
CA ASN A 103 -2.63 -22.77 12.13
C ASN A 103 -3.85 -22.79 11.18
N VAL A 104 -4.69 -21.74 11.16
CA VAL A 104 -5.85 -21.65 10.25
C VAL A 104 -5.58 -20.61 9.17
N LYS A 105 -5.73 -21.00 7.90
CA LYS A 105 -5.63 -20.09 6.75
C LYS A 105 -6.93 -19.30 6.53
N LEU A 106 -6.84 -18.00 6.27
CA LEU A 106 -7.96 -17.21 5.75
C LEU A 106 -8.08 -17.44 4.24
N THR A 107 -9.20 -18.01 3.80
CA THR A 107 -9.59 -18.10 2.38
C THR A 107 -10.19 -16.80 1.85
N LEU A 108 -10.41 -15.84 2.74
CA LEU A 108 -11.23 -14.64 2.51
C LEU A 108 -10.54 -13.53 1.71
N LEU A 109 -9.25 -13.63 1.40
CA LEU A 109 -8.49 -12.51 0.82
C LEU A 109 -8.75 -12.36 -0.69
N GLU A 110 -9.27 -13.37 -1.36
CA GLU A 110 -9.64 -13.31 -2.78
C GLU A 110 -10.64 -12.16 -3.02
N GLY A 111 -10.21 -11.17 -3.79
CA GLY A 111 -11.05 -10.04 -4.20
C GLY A 111 -11.33 -8.99 -3.11
N ARG A 112 -10.73 -9.07 -1.92
CA ARG A 112 -11.00 -8.16 -0.77
C ARG A 112 -10.05 -6.97 -0.62
N ILE A 113 -9.37 -6.59 -1.70
CA ILE A 113 -8.54 -5.37 -1.74
C ILE A 113 -9.40 -4.09 -1.83
N PHE A 114 -10.71 -4.23 -2.09
CA PHE A 114 -11.57 -3.12 -2.48
C PHE A 114 -12.47 -2.57 -1.38
N ASP A 115 -12.91 -3.39 -0.42
CA ASP A 115 -13.95 -2.98 0.54
C ASP A 115 -13.70 -3.47 1.97
N LYS A 116 -14.21 -2.68 2.94
CA LYS A 116 -14.34 -3.10 4.35
C LYS A 116 -15.03 -4.47 4.39
N PRO A 117 -14.52 -5.45 5.14
CA PRO A 117 -15.22 -6.73 5.30
C PRO A 117 -16.66 -6.47 5.76
N SER A 118 -17.64 -6.91 4.98
CA SER A 118 -19.04 -6.83 5.42
C SER A 118 -19.19 -7.62 6.72
N ASN A 119 -19.92 -7.06 7.70
CA ASN A 119 -20.22 -7.71 8.99
C ASN A 119 -20.84 -9.13 8.84
N ASN A 120 -21.38 -9.47 7.67
CA ASN A 120 -21.88 -10.79 7.32
C ASN A 120 -20.76 -11.74 6.87
N THR A 121 -19.75 -11.94 7.70
CA THR A 121 -18.61 -12.85 7.43
C THR A 121 -18.88 -14.28 7.91
N SER A 122 -20.14 -14.72 7.80
CA SER A 122 -20.62 -16.02 8.29
C SER A 122 -20.08 -17.23 7.51
N GLU A 123 -19.29 -17.02 6.45
CA GLU A 123 -18.79 -18.07 5.55
C GLU A 123 -17.30 -18.39 5.75
N LEU A 124 -16.79 -18.26 6.98
CA LEU A 124 -15.43 -18.69 7.33
C LEU A 124 -15.46 -20.02 8.07
N ALA A 125 -15.70 -21.09 7.32
CA ALA A 125 -15.38 -22.43 7.77
C ALA A 125 -13.86 -22.60 7.70
N ALA A 126 -13.22 -22.87 8.84
CA ALA A 126 -11.86 -23.42 8.82
C ALA A 126 -11.93 -24.80 8.15
N PRO A 127 -11.15 -25.10 7.10
CA PRO A 127 -11.18 -26.40 6.43
C PRO A 127 -11.02 -27.58 7.40
N ASP A 128 -10.29 -27.36 8.50
CA ASP A 128 -9.83 -28.39 9.42
C ASP A 128 -10.43 -28.31 10.84
N LYS A 129 -11.31 -27.34 11.14
CA LYS A 129 -11.99 -27.26 12.44
C LYS A 129 -13.51 -27.24 12.24
N LYS A 130 -14.21 -28.15 12.91
CA LYS A 130 -15.68 -28.14 13.03
C LYS A 130 -16.11 -26.87 13.79
N GLY A 131 -16.32 -25.76 13.08
CA GLY A 131 -16.82 -24.51 13.65
C GLY A 131 -16.46 -23.29 12.81
N ALA A 132 -17.31 -22.27 12.85
CA ALA A 132 -17.02 -20.97 12.26
C ALA A 132 -15.96 -20.24 13.10
N ILE A 133 -15.03 -19.54 12.44
CA ILE A 133 -14.07 -18.66 13.13
C ILE A 133 -14.84 -17.45 13.69
N PRO A 134 -14.65 -17.06 14.97
CA PRO A 134 -15.31 -15.87 15.51
C PRO A 134 -14.99 -14.62 14.69
N ILE A 135 -15.97 -13.74 14.48
CA ILE A 135 -15.81 -12.53 13.67
C ILE A 135 -14.66 -11.64 14.14
N GLY A 136 -14.50 -11.47 15.45
CA GLY A 136 -13.40 -10.71 16.04
C GLY A 136 -12.03 -11.30 15.69
N CYS A 137 -11.93 -12.62 15.63
CA CYS A 137 -10.71 -13.30 15.21
C CYS A 137 -10.38 -13.12 13.72
N VAL A 138 -11.39 -13.05 12.86
CA VAL A 138 -11.23 -12.73 11.44
C VAL A 138 -10.75 -11.29 11.29
N SER A 139 -11.39 -10.35 12.01
CA SER A 139 -11.01 -8.95 12.04
C SER A 139 -9.58 -8.74 12.54
N ALA A 140 -9.16 -9.45 13.60
CA ALA A 140 -7.78 -9.41 14.07
C ALA A 140 -6.79 -9.85 13.00
N LYS A 141 -7.05 -10.98 12.33
CA LYS A 141 -6.17 -11.44 11.23
C LYS A 141 -6.12 -10.43 10.09
N LEU A 142 -7.25 -9.84 9.69
CA LEU A 142 -7.30 -8.83 8.62
C LEU A 142 -6.59 -7.54 9.03
N ALA A 143 -6.84 -7.04 10.23
CA ALA A 143 -6.17 -5.86 10.77
C ALA A 143 -4.65 -6.02 10.85
N ALA A 144 -4.15 -7.22 11.15
CA ALA A 144 -2.71 -7.49 11.19
C ALA A 144 -2.02 -7.42 9.81
N HIS A 145 -2.78 -7.50 8.71
CA HIS A 145 -2.22 -7.27 7.37
C HIS A 145 -1.76 -5.82 7.21
N CYS A 146 -2.40 -4.85 7.88
CA CYS A 146 -2.09 -3.43 7.76
C CYS A 146 -0.62 -3.07 8.09
N PRO A 147 -0.12 -3.32 9.31
CA PRO A 147 1.29 -3.07 9.63
C PRO A 147 2.23 -4.00 8.87
N THR A 148 1.81 -5.24 8.57
CA THR A 148 2.63 -6.23 7.84
C THR A 148 2.91 -5.79 6.40
N TYR A 149 1.87 -5.43 5.66
CA TYR A 149 1.96 -4.93 4.29
C TYR A 149 2.75 -3.63 4.21
N LEU A 150 2.49 -2.69 5.12
CA LEU A 150 3.24 -1.44 5.19
C LEU A 150 4.73 -1.67 5.47
N SER A 151 5.06 -2.56 6.42
CA SER A 151 6.44 -2.92 6.75
C SER A 151 7.17 -3.58 5.58
N TYR A 152 6.50 -4.49 4.85
CA TYR A 152 7.06 -5.12 3.67
C TYR A 152 7.35 -4.12 2.55
N ALA A 153 6.37 -3.27 2.24
CA ALA A 153 6.52 -2.23 1.23
C ALA A 153 7.67 -1.27 1.56
N ASP A 154 7.81 -0.89 2.83
CA ASP A 154 8.89 -0.01 3.29
C ASP A 154 10.26 -0.70 3.20
N CYS A 155 10.34 -1.98 3.55
CA CYS A 155 11.56 -2.78 3.38
C CYS A 155 11.97 -2.85 1.89
N VAL A 156 11.04 -3.23 1.01
CA VAL A 156 11.36 -3.38 -0.42
C VAL A 156 11.81 -2.05 -1.01
N PHE A 157 11.13 -0.95 -0.70
CA PHE A 157 11.56 0.37 -1.16
C PHE A 157 12.97 0.71 -0.65
N LYS A 158 13.25 0.55 0.66
CA LYS A 158 14.56 0.89 1.23
C LYS A 158 15.69 0.05 0.66
N VAL A 159 15.49 -1.27 0.59
CA VAL A 159 16.52 -2.24 0.22
C VAL A 159 16.74 -2.27 -1.27
N HIS A 160 15.68 -2.18 -2.07
CA HIS A 160 15.77 -2.42 -3.51
C HIS A 160 15.65 -1.17 -4.37
N VAL A 161 15.06 -0.08 -3.86
CA VAL A 161 14.88 1.17 -4.65
C VAL A 161 15.77 2.30 -4.12
N ALA A 162 15.58 2.73 -2.88
CA ALA A 162 16.26 3.90 -2.31
C ALA A 162 17.78 3.71 -2.13
N SER A 163 18.26 2.47 -2.05
CA SER A 163 19.69 2.12 -1.96
C SER A 163 20.39 2.11 -3.31
N ARG A 164 19.64 2.08 -4.43
CA ARG A 164 20.20 1.94 -5.77
C ARG A 164 20.65 3.29 -6.32
N ASN A 165 21.56 3.23 -7.29
CA ASN A 165 21.96 4.41 -8.04
C ASN A 165 20.81 4.88 -8.94
N LYS A 166 20.75 6.19 -9.18
CA LYS A 166 19.83 6.77 -10.16
C LYS A 166 20.17 6.24 -11.55
N ASN A 167 19.15 5.80 -12.28
CA ASN A 167 19.25 5.31 -13.65
C ASN A 167 18.38 6.10 -14.62
N LYS A 168 17.44 6.90 -14.10
CA LYS A 168 16.60 7.82 -14.87
C LYS A 168 16.75 9.23 -14.32
N ASN A 169 16.74 10.19 -15.23
CA ASN A 169 16.56 11.60 -14.93
C ASN A 169 15.09 11.93 -15.21
N VAL A 170 14.33 12.24 -14.15
CA VAL A 170 12.91 12.56 -14.28
C VAL A 170 12.69 14.01 -13.89
N LYS A 171 12.03 14.76 -14.78
CA LYS A 171 11.57 16.12 -14.49
C LYS A 171 10.05 16.11 -14.49
N ILE A 172 9.48 16.53 -13.37
CA ILE A 172 8.05 16.77 -13.21
C ILE A 172 7.80 18.29 -13.17
N PRO A 173 6.66 18.77 -13.70
CA PRO A 173 6.28 20.17 -13.58
C PRO A 173 6.19 20.58 -12.10
N VAL A 174 6.49 21.85 -11.84
CA VAL A 174 6.45 22.40 -10.49
C VAL A 174 5.00 22.58 -10.06
N PHE A 175 4.59 21.87 -9.01
CA PHE A 175 3.29 22.14 -8.39
C PHE A 175 3.38 23.31 -7.42
N PRO A 176 2.30 24.10 -7.27
CA PRO A 176 2.22 25.16 -6.29
C PRO A 176 2.16 24.67 -4.82
N LEU A 177 2.28 23.36 -4.55
CA LEU A 177 2.26 22.74 -3.22
C LEU A 177 3.55 21.93 -3.02
N ARG A 178 4.65 22.61 -2.68
CA ARG A 178 6.03 22.13 -2.89
C ARG A 178 6.77 21.61 -1.65
N GLU A 179 6.06 21.23 -0.58
CA GLU A 179 6.71 21.00 0.72
C GLU A 179 6.31 19.70 1.42
N LEU A 180 6.50 18.53 0.79
CA LEU A 180 6.30 17.25 1.47
C LEU A 180 7.44 16.26 1.19
N LYS A 181 7.87 15.53 2.24
CA LYS A 181 8.82 14.39 2.16
C LYS A 181 8.38 13.33 1.16
N PHE A 182 7.09 13.26 0.89
CA PHE A 182 6.45 12.46 -0.13
C PHE A 182 7.05 12.66 -1.52
N ASP A 183 7.24 13.91 -1.93
CA ASP A 183 7.72 14.24 -3.28
C ASP A 183 9.17 13.76 -3.46
N ALA A 184 10.00 13.85 -2.43
CA ALA A 184 11.39 13.35 -2.49
C ALA A 184 11.45 11.83 -2.63
N ARG A 185 10.64 11.08 -1.87
CA ARG A 185 10.58 9.60 -1.98
C ARG A 185 9.98 9.16 -3.31
N PHE A 186 9.00 9.90 -3.82
CA PHE A 186 8.43 9.63 -5.13
C PHE A 186 9.44 9.90 -6.25
N MET A 187 10.22 10.97 -6.16
CA MET A 187 11.33 11.20 -7.10
C MET A 187 12.41 10.12 -7.00
N ASP A 188 12.80 9.71 -5.79
CA ASP A 188 13.73 8.59 -5.59
C ASP A 188 13.21 7.29 -6.22
N TYR A 189 11.90 7.04 -6.10
CA TYR A 189 11.26 5.92 -6.80
C TYR A 189 11.43 6.06 -8.30
N LEU A 190 10.97 7.16 -8.91
CA LEU A 190 10.98 7.36 -10.36
C LEU A 190 12.38 7.29 -10.98
N GLU A 191 13.38 7.89 -10.31
CA GLU A 191 14.75 8.01 -10.81
C GLU A 191 15.56 6.71 -10.64
N ARG A 192 15.10 5.76 -9.82
CA ARG A 192 15.82 4.53 -9.49
C ARG A 192 15.03 3.26 -9.84
N PHE A 193 13.82 3.39 -10.37
CA PHE A 193 12.92 2.25 -10.64
C PHE A 193 13.44 1.29 -11.72
N SER A 194 14.15 1.79 -12.74
CA SER A 194 14.57 0.94 -13.86
C SER A 194 15.45 -0.22 -13.37
N ASP A 195 15.01 -1.47 -13.53
CA ASP A 195 15.70 -2.68 -13.07
C ASP A 195 15.75 -2.91 -11.54
N SER A 196 15.22 -2.00 -10.71
CA SER A 196 15.23 -2.20 -9.24
C SER A 196 14.12 -3.10 -8.75
N LEU A 197 12.99 -3.20 -9.47
CA LEU A 197 11.87 -4.07 -9.15
C LEU A 197 11.35 -4.75 -10.41
N SER A 198 10.95 -6.02 -10.30
CA SER A 198 10.21 -6.66 -11.40
C SER A 198 8.82 -6.03 -11.52
N PRO A 199 8.23 -5.94 -12.73
CA PRO A 199 6.88 -5.39 -12.91
C PRO A 199 5.82 -6.07 -12.04
N LEU A 200 5.96 -7.38 -11.82
CA LEU A 200 5.04 -8.16 -11.01
C LEU A 200 5.17 -7.83 -9.51
N LEU A 201 6.39 -7.59 -9.02
CA LEU A 201 6.63 -7.16 -7.64
C LEU A 201 6.11 -5.73 -7.42
N ASP A 202 6.34 -4.79 -8.34
CA ASP A 202 5.77 -3.43 -8.24
C ASP A 202 4.24 -3.46 -8.21
N GLU A 203 3.61 -4.29 -9.04
CA GLU A 203 2.15 -4.45 -9.02
C GLU A 203 1.67 -5.05 -7.70
N THR A 204 2.36 -6.07 -7.19
CA THR A 204 2.01 -6.68 -5.90
C THR A 204 2.10 -5.65 -4.77
N LEU A 205 3.18 -4.86 -4.73
CA LEU A 205 3.36 -3.78 -3.76
C LEU A 205 2.26 -2.71 -3.85
N LEU A 206 1.84 -2.36 -5.06
CA LEU A 206 0.73 -1.45 -5.30
C LEU A 206 -0.57 -2.01 -4.70
N GLN A 207 -0.89 -3.30 -4.92
CA GLN A 207 -2.09 -3.92 -4.35
C GLN A 207 -2.05 -4.00 -2.81
N LEU A 208 -0.89 -4.32 -2.24
CA LEU A 208 -0.68 -4.30 -0.79
C LEU A 208 -0.88 -2.90 -0.20
N CYS A 209 -0.29 -1.89 -0.85
CA CYS A 209 -0.39 -0.51 -0.40
C CYS A 209 -1.78 0.09 -0.60
N ARG A 210 -2.52 -0.36 -1.63
CA ARG A 210 -3.94 -0.07 -1.73
C ARG A 210 -4.69 -0.53 -0.51
N PHE A 211 -4.53 -1.79 -0.11
CA PHE A 211 -5.22 -2.32 1.07
C PHE A 211 -4.92 -1.45 2.31
N VAL A 212 -3.67 -1.01 2.45
CA VAL A 212 -3.26 -0.08 3.52
C VAL A 212 -4.01 1.25 3.44
N ILE A 213 -4.15 1.84 2.25
CA ILE A 213 -4.81 3.15 2.10
C ILE A 213 -6.34 3.05 2.23
N THR A 214 -6.96 1.96 1.75
CA THR A 214 -8.42 1.84 1.63
C THR A 214 -9.10 1.13 2.80
N ALA A 215 -8.50 0.07 3.33
CA ALA A 215 -9.16 -0.79 4.32
C ALA A 215 -8.69 -0.51 5.75
N CYS A 216 -7.41 -0.18 5.94
CA CYS A 216 -6.78 -0.20 7.26
C CYS A 216 -7.32 0.83 8.24
N SER A 217 -7.79 2.00 7.77
CA SER A 217 -8.43 2.98 8.65
C SER A 217 -9.68 2.45 9.35
N SER A 218 -10.38 1.49 8.72
CA SER A 218 -11.56 0.84 9.29
C SER A 218 -11.24 -0.44 10.05
N LEU A 219 -10.02 -0.96 9.88
CA LEU A 219 -9.59 -2.24 10.42
C LEU A 219 -8.63 -2.11 11.58
N HIS A 220 -7.84 -1.04 11.71
CA HIS A 220 -6.75 -0.95 12.69
C HIS A 220 -6.65 0.46 13.28
N PRO A 221 -6.69 0.64 14.62
CA PRO A 221 -6.72 1.96 15.26
C PRO A 221 -5.54 2.87 14.92
N GLU A 222 -4.34 2.33 14.75
CA GLU A 222 -3.16 3.14 14.36
C GLU A 222 -3.27 3.77 12.97
N PHE A 223 -4.19 3.27 12.13
CA PHE A 223 -4.45 3.77 10.78
C PHE A 223 -5.70 4.66 10.75
N GLU A 224 -6.29 4.96 11.92
CA GLU A 224 -7.49 5.79 12.05
C GLU A 224 -7.24 7.15 11.37
N ASP A 225 -8.17 7.50 10.49
CA ASP A 225 -7.96 8.28 9.27
C ASP A 225 -7.33 9.65 9.48
N THR A 226 -6.00 9.72 9.39
CA THR A 226 -5.30 10.98 9.14
C THR A 226 -4.71 10.96 7.73
N VAL A 227 -5.16 11.89 6.90
CA VAL A 227 -4.56 12.18 5.59
C VAL A 227 -3.04 12.34 5.72
N HIS A 228 -2.60 12.95 6.82
CA HIS A 228 -1.20 13.13 7.15
C HIS A 228 -0.43 11.80 7.26
N PHE A 229 -1.00 10.79 7.91
CA PHE A 229 -0.42 9.44 7.95
C PHE A 229 -0.25 8.90 6.52
N LYS A 230 -1.33 8.92 5.73
CA LYS A 230 -1.30 8.40 4.34
C LYS A 230 -0.21 9.07 3.48
N GLU A 231 -0.07 10.39 3.59
CA GLU A 231 0.93 11.19 2.85
C GLU A 231 2.38 10.93 3.31
N GLN A 232 2.62 10.41 4.53
CA GLN A 232 3.97 10.18 5.05
C GLN A 232 4.55 8.78 4.79
N HIS A 233 3.70 7.83 4.45
CA HIS A 233 4.10 6.43 4.31
C HIS A 233 4.43 6.04 2.88
N ILE A 234 5.24 5.00 2.74
CA ILE A 234 5.69 4.53 1.42
C ILE A 234 4.53 4.13 0.50
N CYS A 235 3.38 3.78 1.08
CA CYS A 235 2.22 3.40 0.29
C CYS A 235 1.64 4.52 -0.55
N SER A 236 1.78 5.80 -0.17
CA SER A 236 1.40 6.89 -1.08
C SER A 236 2.31 6.99 -2.31
N VAL A 237 3.56 6.50 -2.22
CA VAL A 237 4.54 6.49 -3.33
C VAL A 237 4.26 5.31 -4.26
N LEU A 238 3.95 4.15 -3.69
CA LEU A 238 3.73 2.91 -4.45
C LEU A 238 2.34 2.84 -5.08
N ASP A 239 1.32 3.34 -4.38
CA ASP A 239 -0.06 3.44 -4.86
C ASP A 239 -0.49 4.90 -5.04
N VAL A 240 0.01 5.51 -6.11
CA VAL A 240 -0.41 6.84 -6.57
C VAL A 240 -1.81 6.86 -7.18
N LEU A 241 -2.43 5.68 -7.36
CA LEU A 241 -3.73 5.55 -8.00
C LEU A 241 -4.86 5.74 -6.99
N THR A 242 -4.69 5.38 -5.72
CA THR A 242 -5.75 5.59 -4.72
C THR A 242 -5.78 7.06 -4.23
N PRO A 243 -6.94 7.76 -4.28
CA PRO A 243 -7.05 9.11 -3.73
C PRO A 243 -6.88 9.13 -2.20
N LEU A 244 -5.84 9.79 -1.68
CA LEU A 244 -5.53 9.79 -0.24
C LEU A 244 -6.61 10.50 0.61
N LYS A 245 -7.19 11.58 0.06
CA LYS A 245 -8.28 12.40 0.64
C LYS A 245 -9.67 12.01 0.12
N GLY A 246 -9.77 10.89 -0.60
CA GLY A 246 -11.00 10.43 -1.24
C GLY A 246 -11.31 11.16 -2.56
N PHE A 247 -12.29 10.65 -3.30
CA PHE A 247 -12.63 11.13 -4.65
C PHE A 247 -13.17 12.57 -4.67
N ASP A 248 -13.83 13.03 -3.60
CA ASP A 248 -14.35 14.40 -3.53
C ASP A 248 -13.24 15.47 -3.61
N SER A 249 -12.04 15.12 -3.15
CA SER A 249 -10.89 16.02 -3.13
C SER A 249 -10.26 16.25 -4.51
N LEU A 250 -10.60 15.42 -5.52
CA LEU A 250 -9.96 15.44 -6.83
C LEU A 250 -10.47 16.56 -7.74
N TYR A 251 -11.63 17.14 -7.43
CA TYR A 251 -12.33 18.08 -8.30
C TYR A 251 -12.38 19.47 -7.69
N ASP A 252 -12.39 20.49 -8.55
CA ASP A 252 -12.42 21.89 -8.12
C ASP A 252 -13.69 22.16 -7.28
N PRO A 253 -13.56 22.66 -6.03
CA PRO A 253 -14.70 22.93 -5.16
C PRO A 253 -15.62 24.06 -5.66
N SER A 254 -15.22 24.85 -6.66
CA SER A 254 -16.04 25.88 -7.29
C SER A 254 -17.03 25.32 -8.33
N LEU A 255 -16.87 24.06 -8.74
CA LEU A 255 -17.82 23.40 -9.64
C LEU A 255 -19.19 23.23 -8.96
N PRO A 256 -20.29 23.26 -9.72
CA PRO A 256 -21.60 22.90 -9.21
C PRO A 256 -21.60 21.53 -8.53
N GLU A 257 -22.30 21.40 -7.40
CA GLU A 257 -22.29 20.16 -6.60
C GLU A 257 -22.74 18.93 -7.41
N GLU A 258 -23.79 19.07 -8.22
CA GLU A 258 -24.30 18.00 -9.09
C GLU A 258 -23.24 17.53 -10.09
N GLU A 259 -22.50 18.46 -10.71
CA GLU A 259 -21.42 18.14 -11.63
C GLU A 259 -20.29 17.41 -10.89
N ARG A 260 -19.88 17.90 -9.71
CA ARG A 260 -18.83 17.27 -8.91
C ARG A 260 -19.22 15.86 -8.47
N LEU A 261 -20.46 15.65 -8.04
CA LEU A 261 -20.98 14.32 -7.68
C LEU A 261 -20.97 13.37 -8.88
N HIS A 262 -21.38 13.85 -10.05
CA HIS A 262 -21.34 13.06 -11.28
C HIS A 262 -19.91 12.65 -11.66
N LEU A 263 -18.96 13.58 -11.62
CA LEU A 263 -17.54 13.32 -11.90
C LEU A 263 -16.98 12.28 -10.92
N LYS A 264 -17.20 12.47 -9.63
CA LYS A 264 -16.76 11.57 -8.54
C LYS A 264 -17.27 10.15 -8.74
N GLU A 265 -18.57 9.99 -8.98
CA GLU A 265 -19.17 8.67 -9.12
C GLU A 265 -18.68 7.96 -10.39
N THR A 266 -18.56 8.71 -11.49
CA THR A 266 -18.04 8.18 -12.75
C THR A 266 -16.59 7.70 -12.59
N GLU A 267 -15.71 8.50 -11.97
CA GLU A 267 -14.32 8.09 -11.76
C GLU A 267 -14.21 6.90 -10.79
N ARG A 268 -15.06 6.85 -9.76
CA ARG A 268 -15.11 5.71 -8.83
C ARG A 268 -15.46 4.40 -9.55
N GLN A 269 -16.36 4.43 -10.52
CA GLN A 269 -16.71 3.26 -11.33
C GLN A 269 -15.55 2.83 -12.25
N LEU A 270 -14.85 3.80 -12.84
CA LEU A 270 -13.68 3.53 -13.68
C LEU A 270 -12.49 3.00 -12.88
N TYR A 271 -12.37 3.43 -11.62
CA TYR A 271 -11.22 3.16 -10.77
C TYR A 271 -10.95 1.66 -10.56
N GLY A 272 -11.97 0.81 -10.42
CA GLY A 272 -11.75 -0.63 -10.25
C GLY A 272 -11.12 -1.30 -11.49
N ASN A 273 -11.42 -0.80 -12.68
CA ASN A 273 -11.10 -1.48 -13.93
C ASN A 273 -9.60 -1.48 -14.26
N GLN A 274 -8.84 -0.51 -13.75
CA GLN A 274 -7.39 -0.35 -13.99
C GLN A 274 -6.50 -1.33 -13.20
N PHE A 275 -7.09 -2.25 -12.42
CA PHE A 275 -6.35 -3.21 -11.58
C PHE A 275 -6.48 -4.66 -12.00
N TYR A 276 -7.34 -4.93 -12.98
CA TYR A 276 -7.63 -6.29 -13.37
C TYR A 276 -7.49 -6.45 -14.88
N VAL A 277 -6.63 -7.40 -15.26
CA VAL A 277 -6.44 -7.85 -16.63
C VAL A 277 -6.59 -9.36 -16.63
N SER A 278 -7.56 -9.85 -17.39
CA SER A 278 -7.75 -11.28 -17.58
C SER A 278 -6.85 -11.77 -18.71
N VAL A 279 -5.93 -12.67 -18.39
CA VAL A 279 -5.15 -13.41 -19.38
C VAL A 279 -5.45 -14.90 -19.19
N ALA A 280 -5.92 -15.55 -20.25
CA ALA A 280 -6.27 -16.95 -20.22
C ALA A 280 -5.06 -17.80 -19.79
N GLY A 281 -5.25 -18.70 -18.83
CA GLY A 281 -4.21 -19.60 -18.33
C GLY A 281 -3.36 -19.04 -17.19
N LEU A 282 -3.47 -17.76 -16.83
CA LEU A 282 -2.80 -17.24 -15.65
C LEU A 282 -3.46 -17.73 -14.36
N VAL A 283 -2.63 -18.21 -13.45
CA VAL A 283 -2.99 -18.47 -12.06
C VAL A 283 -2.68 -17.21 -11.25
N TYR A 284 -3.66 -16.72 -10.49
CA TYR A 284 -3.56 -15.50 -9.70
C TYR A 284 -3.42 -15.82 -8.22
N SER A 285 -2.64 -15.01 -7.51
CA SER A 285 -2.66 -14.95 -6.06
C SER A 285 -4.02 -14.41 -5.57
N PRO A 286 -4.38 -14.62 -4.30
CA PRO A 286 -5.54 -13.97 -3.69
C PRO A 286 -5.52 -12.44 -3.75
N LEU A 287 -4.35 -11.83 -3.97
CA LEU A 287 -4.19 -10.38 -4.16
C LEU A 287 -4.50 -9.91 -5.60
N GLY A 288 -4.88 -10.82 -6.51
CA GLY A 288 -5.18 -10.48 -7.90
C GLY A 288 -3.94 -10.24 -8.79
N ALA A 289 -2.74 -10.44 -8.27
CA ALA A 289 -1.49 -10.47 -9.05
C ALA A 289 -1.15 -11.93 -9.45
N PRO A 290 -0.71 -12.19 -10.69
CA PRO A 290 -0.26 -13.52 -11.11
C PRO A 290 0.86 -14.08 -10.23
N TYR A 291 0.92 -15.40 -10.07
CA TYR A 291 2.12 -16.06 -9.55
C TYR A 291 3.31 -15.85 -10.47
N ASP A 292 4.51 -15.84 -9.89
CA ASP A 292 5.75 -15.98 -10.66
C ASP A 292 5.99 -17.45 -11.08
N ILE A 293 7.08 -17.66 -11.81
CA ILE A 293 7.52 -18.97 -12.31
C ILE A 293 7.67 -19.95 -11.11
N PRO A 294 7.29 -21.23 -11.23
CA PRO A 294 6.93 -21.97 -12.45
C PRO A 294 5.43 -22.14 -12.72
N MET A 295 4.55 -21.47 -11.95
CA MET A 295 3.10 -21.65 -12.13
C MET A 295 2.58 -20.99 -13.41
N ASN A 296 3.17 -19.86 -13.79
CA ASN A 296 2.81 -19.10 -14.98
C ASN A 296 4.00 -19.01 -15.95
N ILE A 297 3.68 -18.87 -17.24
CA ILE A 297 4.68 -18.68 -18.30
C ILE A 297 4.98 -17.18 -18.43
N ASP A 298 6.26 -16.83 -18.59
CA ASP A 298 6.73 -15.44 -18.69
C ASP A 298 6.02 -14.60 -19.75
N THR A 299 5.64 -15.21 -20.88
CA THR A 299 4.93 -14.52 -21.95
C THR A 299 3.56 -14.03 -21.51
N ASP A 300 2.86 -14.80 -20.67
CA ASP A 300 1.54 -14.43 -20.15
C ASP A 300 1.65 -13.38 -19.05
N ILE A 301 2.68 -13.46 -18.21
CA ILE A 301 3.00 -12.41 -17.22
C ILE A 301 3.29 -11.09 -17.93
N LYS A 302 4.11 -11.10 -18.99
CA LYS A 302 4.38 -9.90 -19.81
C LYS A 302 3.11 -9.34 -20.45
N LYS A 303 2.23 -10.21 -20.94
CA LYS A 303 0.93 -9.81 -21.50
C LYS A 303 0.03 -9.16 -20.44
N TYR A 304 0.01 -9.71 -19.23
CA TYR A 304 -0.69 -9.12 -18.09
C TYR A 304 -0.14 -7.72 -17.74
N SER A 305 1.18 -7.57 -17.61
CA SER A 305 1.81 -6.28 -17.33
C SER A 305 1.51 -5.24 -18.41
N ARG A 306 1.58 -5.62 -19.70
CA ARG A 306 1.22 -4.73 -20.81
C ARG A 306 -0.25 -4.31 -20.74
N GLY A 307 -1.15 -5.26 -20.52
CA GLY A 307 -2.58 -4.96 -20.39
C GLY A 307 -2.88 -4.01 -19.23
N LEU A 308 -2.12 -4.08 -18.12
CA LEU A 308 -2.27 -3.13 -17.01
C LEU A 308 -1.84 -1.73 -17.41
N CYS A 309 -0.71 -1.60 -18.12
CA CYS A 309 -0.26 -0.33 -18.67
C CYS A 309 -1.30 0.28 -19.61
N GLU A 310 -1.85 -0.51 -20.53
CA GLU A 310 -2.90 -0.09 -21.47
C GLU A 310 -4.15 0.40 -20.72
N LYS A 311 -4.66 -0.37 -19.76
CA LYS A 311 -5.84 0.02 -18.97
C LYS A 311 -5.63 1.29 -18.14
N ARG A 312 -4.46 1.46 -17.55
CA ARG A 312 -4.13 2.67 -16.76
C ARG A 312 -4.02 3.89 -17.68
N CYS A 313 -3.46 3.73 -18.87
CA CYS A 313 -3.42 4.80 -19.85
C CYS A 313 -4.81 5.15 -20.39
N GLU A 314 -5.66 4.15 -20.63
CA GLU A 314 -7.06 4.36 -21.01
C GLU A 314 -7.83 5.10 -19.91
N TYR A 315 -7.66 4.69 -18.64
CA TYR A 315 -8.24 5.40 -17.50
C TYR A 315 -7.85 6.89 -17.49
N LEU A 316 -6.57 7.22 -17.67
CA LEU A 316 -6.12 8.61 -17.76
C LEU A 316 -6.78 9.35 -18.93
N LYS A 317 -6.88 8.71 -20.11
CA LYS A 317 -7.54 9.30 -21.26
C LYS A 317 -9.01 9.61 -20.96
N THR A 318 -9.73 8.68 -20.35
CA THR A 318 -11.13 8.90 -19.97
C THR A 318 -11.26 10.01 -18.93
N VAL A 319 -10.40 10.06 -17.91
CA VAL A 319 -10.44 11.15 -16.92
C VAL A 319 -10.13 12.49 -17.57
N LYS A 320 -9.19 12.56 -18.53
CA LYS A 320 -8.89 13.76 -19.30
C LYS A 320 -10.12 14.30 -20.02
N GLU A 321 -10.84 13.43 -20.71
CA GLU A 321 -12.06 13.77 -21.45
C GLU A 321 -13.19 14.20 -20.49
N LEU A 322 -13.41 13.42 -19.43
CA LEU A 322 -14.40 13.68 -18.38
C LEU A 322 -14.19 15.05 -17.70
N THR A 323 -12.94 15.42 -17.48
CA THR A 323 -12.54 16.67 -16.81
C THR A 323 -12.30 17.83 -17.77
N SER A 324 -12.65 17.68 -19.05
CA SER A 324 -12.46 18.70 -20.10
C SER A 324 -11.01 19.21 -20.18
N ASP A 325 -10.09 18.27 -20.41
CA ASP A 325 -8.64 18.52 -20.44
C ASP A 325 -8.11 19.01 -19.09
N TRP A 326 -8.44 18.27 -18.03
CA TRP A 326 -7.99 18.51 -16.65
C TRP A 326 -8.51 19.79 -15.99
N SER A 327 -9.29 20.61 -16.70
CA SER A 327 -9.74 21.93 -16.22
C SER A 327 -10.66 21.85 -15.00
N LYS A 328 -11.29 20.70 -14.77
CA LYS A 328 -12.20 20.45 -13.64
C LYS A 328 -11.52 19.86 -12.40
N LEU A 329 -10.22 19.58 -12.48
CA LEU A 329 -9.48 19.01 -11.36
C LEU A 329 -9.11 20.08 -10.34
N SER A 330 -9.12 19.71 -9.07
CA SER A 330 -8.44 20.48 -8.03
C SER A 330 -6.92 20.38 -8.19
N ALA A 331 -6.17 21.16 -7.42
CA ALA A 331 -4.71 21.02 -7.35
C ALA A 331 -4.28 19.60 -6.92
N GLU A 332 -5.02 18.97 -6.01
CA GLU A 332 -4.78 17.59 -5.56
C GLU A 332 -5.08 16.60 -6.69
N GLY A 333 -6.22 16.76 -7.38
CA GLY A 333 -6.58 15.94 -8.53
C GLY A 333 -5.53 16.01 -9.63
N TYR A 334 -5.10 17.22 -9.98
CA TYR A 334 -4.06 17.44 -10.99
C TYR A 334 -2.72 16.82 -10.57
N LYS A 335 -2.30 17.02 -9.31
CA LYS A 335 -1.09 16.40 -8.75
C LYS A 335 -1.16 14.87 -8.90
N ARG A 336 -2.28 14.25 -8.52
CA ARG A 336 -2.47 12.81 -8.67
C ARG A 336 -2.33 12.35 -10.12
N GLN A 337 -2.97 13.02 -11.09
CA GLN A 337 -2.86 12.61 -12.50
C GLN A 337 -1.42 12.70 -13.03
N VAL A 338 -0.67 13.76 -12.67
CA VAL A 338 0.75 13.86 -13.04
C VAL A 338 1.57 12.74 -12.41
N MET A 339 1.32 12.39 -11.14
CA MET A 339 2.04 11.31 -10.47
C MET A 339 1.76 9.95 -11.11
N ILE A 340 0.50 9.67 -11.46
CA ILE A 340 0.12 8.48 -12.20
C ILE A 340 0.87 8.44 -13.54
N CYS A 341 0.87 9.55 -14.28
CA CYS A 341 1.58 9.65 -15.54
C CYS A 341 3.10 9.47 -15.41
N ALA A 342 3.73 10.08 -14.41
CA ALA A 342 5.17 9.94 -14.18
C ALA A 342 5.53 8.48 -13.87
N LYS A 343 4.73 7.80 -13.03
CA LYS A 343 4.92 6.37 -12.75
C LYS A 343 4.75 5.54 -14.02
N LEU A 344 3.69 5.75 -14.81
CA LEU A 344 3.48 5.02 -16.07
C LEU A 344 4.59 5.25 -17.09
N LEU A 345 5.10 6.48 -17.26
CA LEU A 345 6.19 6.76 -18.19
C LEU A 345 7.52 6.10 -17.75
N VAL A 346 7.66 5.81 -16.45
CA VAL A 346 8.82 5.09 -15.92
C VAL A 346 8.66 3.56 -16.02
N THR A 347 7.43 3.04 -15.85
CA THR A 347 7.17 1.60 -15.77
C THR A 347 6.63 0.97 -17.06
N CYS A 348 6.08 1.77 -17.98
CA CYS A 348 5.44 1.34 -19.22
C CYS A 348 6.11 1.99 -20.44
N GLU A 349 6.01 1.34 -21.61
CA GLU A 349 6.70 1.78 -22.84
C GLU A 349 6.15 3.10 -23.43
N ALA A 350 4.87 3.41 -23.27
CA ALA A 350 4.28 4.71 -23.65
C ALA A 350 2.86 4.90 -23.08
N CYS A 351 2.46 6.16 -22.84
CA CYS A 351 1.08 6.52 -22.60
C CYS A 351 0.76 7.92 -23.16
N ASP A 352 0.04 7.99 -24.27
CA ASP A 352 -0.28 9.25 -24.96
C ASP A 352 -1.16 10.19 -24.12
N ALA A 353 -1.97 9.64 -23.19
CA ALA A 353 -2.76 10.45 -22.27
C ALA A 353 -1.89 11.33 -21.35
N CYS A 354 -0.61 10.98 -21.20
CA CYS A 354 0.36 11.75 -20.42
C CYS A 354 1.00 12.90 -21.19
N ALA A 355 0.78 12.99 -22.51
CA ALA A 355 1.20 14.13 -23.29
C ALA A 355 0.52 15.41 -22.78
N GLY A 356 1.31 16.46 -22.57
CA GLY A 356 0.83 17.76 -22.08
C GLY A 356 1.05 18.02 -20.58
N PHE A 357 1.41 17.01 -19.79
CA PHE A 357 1.79 17.22 -18.38
C PHE A 357 3.22 17.76 -18.20
N GLY A 358 4.00 17.93 -19.27
CA GLY A 358 5.37 18.46 -19.18
C GLY A 358 6.34 17.56 -18.38
N ILE A 359 6.06 16.25 -18.32
CA ILE A 359 6.92 15.26 -17.69
C ILE A 359 7.99 14.83 -18.71
N ASP A 360 9.25 14.85 -18.30
CA ASP A 360 10.39 14.44 -19.13
C ASP A 360 11.15 13.32 -18.40
N VAL A 361 11.29 12.17 -19.07
CA VAL A 361 11.98 10.97 -18.56
C VAL A 361 13.10 10.63 -19.52
N GLN A 362 14.34 10.65 -19.02
CA GLN A 362 15.53 10.34 -19.81
C GLN A 362 16.37 9.27 -19.12
N ASP A 363 16.93 8.34 -19.88
CA ASP A 363 17.92 7.40 -19.33
C ASP A 363 19.20 8.13 -18.96
N ALA A 364 19.63 8.00 -17.70
CA ALA A 364 20.78 8.72 -17.16
C ALA A 364 22.10 8.32 -17.86
N THR A 365 22.19 7.07 -18.33
CA THR A 365 23.37 6.55 -19.06
C THR A 365 23.53 7.20 -20.44
N LEU A 366 22.44 7.61 -21.10
CA LEU A 366 22.49 8.30 -22.40
C LEU A 366 22.82 9.79 -22.28
N THR A 367 22.57 10.41 -21.11
CA THR A 367 22.86 11.83 -20.89
C THR A 367 24.37 12.10 -20.75
N LEU A 368 25.13 11.16 -20.18
CA LEU A 368 26.59 11.25 -20.03
C LEU A 368 27.36 11.17 -21.36
N LEU A 369 26.76 10.62 -22.41
CA LEU A 369 27.36 10.52 -23.75
C LEU A 369 27.09 11.77 -24.61
N LYS A 370 26.17 12.65 -24.21
CA LYS A 370 25.81 13.86 -24.94
C LYS A 370 26.45 15.15 -24.42
N ASN A 371 27.07 15.11 -23.23
CA ASN A 371 27.81 16.23 -22.66
C ASN A 371 29.18 15.71 -22.17
N PRO A 372 30.21 15.65 -23.04
CA PRO A 372 31.58 15.31 -22.64
C PRO A 372 32.23 16.36 -21.74
#